data_AF-L9ZQS8-F1
#
_entry.id   AF-L9ZQS8-F1
#
_cell.length_a   1.000
_cell.length_b   1.000
_cell.length_c   1.000
_cell.angle_alpha   90.00
_cell.angle_beta   90.00
_cell.angle_gamma   90.00
#
_symmetry.space_group_name_H-M   'P 1'
#
loop_
_entity.id
_entity.type
_entity.pdbx_description
1 polymer ?
#
loop_
_entity_poly.entity_id
_entity_poly.type
_entity_poly.pdbx_seq_one_letter_code
_entity_poly.pdbx_strand_id
1 'polypeptide(L)'
;MGESRRTQPVGRTRVPIWAGYAACLWAAVFAAMSFYWALGGTLGLKTIGTFAQSRDATFVAMLWATGIVKAGGGLVALALVRPWGHRVPRPLLLGCAWAGGIGLILYGSGNLLQHALMAVGMYSVPDAIGSTTAVWWHLLFWDPWWIGGGVLFSIAAWGYTTRTRN
;
A
#
# COMPACT_ATOMS: atom_id res chain seq x y z
N MET A 1 -40.79 -38.83 -17.52
CA MET A 1 -39.36 -38.75 -17.12
C MET A 1 -38.81 -37.44 -17.66
N GLY A 2 -38.82 -36.38 -16.85
CA GLY A 2 -38.30 -35.07 -17.23
C GLY A 2 -37.42 -34.57 -16.10
N GLU A 3 -36.11 -34.76 -16.24
CA GLU A 3 -35.13 -34.30 -15.25
C GLU A 3 -35.13 -32.77 -15.22
N SER A 4 -35.66 -32.21 -14.14
CA SER A 4 -35.48 -30.82 -13.76
C SER A 4 -33.99 -30.60 -13.48
N ARG A 5 -33.26 -30.14 -14.49
CA ARG A 5 -31.86 -29.74 -14.38
C ARG A 5 -31.80 -28.50 -13.46
N ARG A 6 -31.66 -28.73 -12.14
CA ARG A 6 -31.40 -27.66 -11.16
C ARG A 6 -30.10 -26.98 -11.58
N THR A 7 -30.21 -25.79 -12.13
CA THR A 7 -29.08 -24.88 -12.29
C THR A 7 -28.61 -24.50 -10.88
N GLN A 8 -27.54 -25.17 -10.43
CA GLN A 8 -26.81 -24.75 -9.24
C GLN A 8 -26.39 -23.28 -9.44
N PRO A 9 -26.71 -22.36 -8.52
CA PRO A 9 -26.25 -20.98 -8.65
C PRO A 9 -24.72 -21.00 -8.61
N VAL A 10 -24.10 -20.57 -9.72
CA VAL A 10 -22.65 -20.36 -9.81
C VAL A 10 -22.22 -19.55 -8.60
N GLY A 11 -21.34 -20.13 -7.78
CA GLY A 11 -20.91 -19.54 -6.51
C GLY A 11 -20.48 -18.10 -6.73
N ARG A 12 -21.26 -17.15 -6.23
CA ARG A 12 -20.87 -15.74 -6.16
C ARG A 12 -19.58 -15.70 -5.37
N THR A 13 -18.44 -15.48 -6.04
CA THR A 13 -17.16 -15.22 -5.39
C THR A 13 -17.37 -14.03 -4.47
N ARG A 14 -17.54 -14.29 -3.17
CA ARG A 14 -17.58 -13.25 -2.16
C ARG A 14 -16.18 -12.64 -2.16
N VAL A 15 -16.02 -11.53 -2.87
CA VAL A 15 -14.74 -10.82 -2.85
C VAL A 15 -14.43 -10.48 -1.39
N PRO A 16 -13.26 -10.86 -0.89
CA PRO A 16 -13.09 -11.01 0.53
C PRO A 16 -13.02 -9.66 1.27
N ILE A 17 -13.87 -9.53 2.28
CA ILE A 17 -13.86 -8.42 3.25
C ILE A 17 -12.50 -8.33 3.96
N TRP A 18 -11.76 -9.46 4.08
CA TRP A 18 -10.43 -9.46 4.69
C TRP A 18 -9.45 -8.50 4.00
N ALA A 19 -9.58 -8.28 2.69
CA ALA A 19 -8.68 -7.40 1.94
C ALA A 19 -8.76 -5.94 2.43
N GLY A 20 -9.94 -5.45 2.82
CA GLY A 20 -10.08 -4.10 3.38
C GLY A 20 -9.45 -3.98 4.77
N TYR A 21 -9.57 -5.02 5.61
CA TYR A 21 -8.88 -5.04 6.91
C TYR A 21 -7.36 -5.15 6.76
N ALA A 22 -6.89 -6.00 5.83
CA ALA A 22 -5.47 -6.14 5.54
C ALA A 22 -4.88 -4.84 4.97
N ALA A 23 -5.56 -4.16 4.04
CA ALA A 23 -5.15 -2.85 3.53
C ALA A 23 -5.14 -1.79 4.64
N CYS A 24 -6.13 -1.80 5.53
CA CYS A 24 -6.17 -0.91 6.69
C CYS A 24 -4.99 -1.15 7.64
N LEU A 25 -4.71 -2.42 7.98
CA LEU A 25 -3.59 -2.78 8.85
C LEU A 25 -2.25 -2.39 8.21
N TRP A 26 -2.07 -2.70 6.93
CA TRP A 26 -0.89 -2.31 6.17
C TRP A 26 -0.70 -0.79 6.26
N ALA A 27 -1.74 0.01 5.97
CA ALA A 27 -1.64 1.46 6.01
C ALA A 27 -1.35 1.99 7.42
N ALA A 28 -1.95 1.39 8.46
CA ALA A 28 -1.70 1.75 9.85
C ALA A 28 -0.25 1.47 10.28
N VAL A 29 0.32 0.33 9.89
CA VAL A 29 1.73 -0.01 10.19
C VAL A 29 2.68 1.02 9.58
N PHE A 30 2.50 1.36 8.30
CA PHE A 30 3.36 2.35 7.64
C PHE A 30 3.12 3.78 8.12
N ALA A 31 1.91 4.12 8.56
CA ALA A 31 1.61 5.40 9.18
C ALA A 31 2.33 5.53 10.53
N ALA A 32 2.23 4.51 11.38
CA ALA A 32 2.90 4.46 12.67
C ALA A 32 4.42 4.56 12.51
N MET A 33 4.99 3.85 11.54
CA MET A 33 6.41 3.94 11.19
C MET A 33 6.81 5.36 10.74
N SER A 34 5.98 6.02 9.92
CA SER A 34 6.18 7.41 9.48
C SER A 34 6.22 8.38 10.66
N PHE A 35 5.24 8.28 11.56
CA PHE A 35 5.17 9.11 12.76
C PHE A 35 6.31 8.82 13.73
N TYR A 36 6.69 7.55 13.90
CA TYR A 36 7.82 7.16 14.71
C TYR A 36 9.12 7.82 14.22
N TRP A 37 9.39 7.79 12.92
CA TRP A 37 10.57 8.48 12.36
C TRP A 37 10.46 10.01 12.48
N ALA A 38 9.27 10.58 12.30
CA ALA A 38 9.03 12.02 12.48
C ALA A 38 9.33 12.46 13.93
N LEU A 39 8.99 11.62 14.91
CA LEU A 39 9.24 11.85 16.34
C LEU A 39 10.71 11.67 16.78
N GLY A 40 11.59 11.20 15.90
CA GLY A 40 13.01 11.00 16.24
C GLY A 40 13.46 9.53 16.23
N GLY A 41 12.54 8.60 15.99
CA GLY A 41 12.84 7.18 15.93
C GLY A 41 13.84 6.84 14.83
N THR A 42 14.79 5.94 15.11
CA THR A 42 15.87 5.57 14.20
C THR A 42 15.83 4.12 13.73
N LEU A 43 14.88 3.33 14.24
CA LEU A 43 14.72 1.92 13.90
C LEU A 43 14.48 1.79 12.39
N GLY A 44 15.29 0.95 11.73
CA GLY A 44 15.18 0.69 10.30
C GLY A 44 15.66 1.82 9.38
N LEU A 45 16.06 3.00 9.88
CA LEU A 45 16.50 4.10 8.98
C LEU A 45 17.69 3.71 8.10
N LYS A 46 18.60 2.88 8.61
CA LYS A 46 19.75 2.37 7.86
C LYS A 46 19.36 1.50 6.66
N THR A 47 18.14 0.96 6.62
CA THR A 47 17.66 0.15 5.49
C THR A 47 17.04 1.00 4.37
N ILE A 48 16.84 2.30 4.61
CA ILE A 48 16.15 3.21 3.68
C ILE A 48 17.17 4.09 2.94
N GLY A 49 18.21 4.54 3.64
CA GLY A 49 19.30 5.32 3.06
C GLY A 49 19.96 6.27 4.05
N THR A 50 21.01 6.94 3.61
CA THR A 50 21.78 7.93 4.40
C THR A 50 21.06 9.28 4.47
N PHE A 51 20.23 9.62 3.47
CA PHE A 51 19.45 10.87 3.43
C PHE A 51 18.49 11.02 4.63
N ALA A 52 18.07 9.90 5.23
CA ALA A 52 17.19 9.91 6.39
C ALA A 52 17.87 10.38 7.69
N GLN A 53 19.19 10.57 7.68
CA GLN A 53 19.99 10.91 8.87
C GLN A 53 20.12 12.41 9.10
N SER A 54 19.95 13.25 8.07
CA SER A 54 20.14 14.71 8.18
C SER A 54 19.04 15.43 8.98
N ARG A 55 17.90 14.77 9.22
CA ARG A 55 16.73 15.29 9.95
C ARG A 55 16.34 16.73 9.55
N ASP A 56 16.50 17.08 8.28
CA ASP A 56 16.08 18.38 7.79
C ASP A 56 14.57 18.60 8.04
N ALA A 57 14.18 19.85 8.28
CA ALA A 57 12.78 20.22 8.56
C ALA A 57 11.85 19.74 7.45
N THR A 58 12.32 19.80 6.19
CA THR A 58 11.60 19.27 5.02
C THR A 58 11.35 17.77 5.15
N PHE A 59 12.34 16.99 5.55
CA PHE A 59 12.22 15.55 5.72
C PHE A 59 11.22 15.19 6.83
N VAL A 60 11.29 15.89 7.97
CA VAL A 60 10.34 15.69 9.08
C VAL A 60 8.91 16.05 8.65
N ALA A 61 8.73 17.15 7.92
CA ALA A 61 7.44 17.55 7.37
C ALA A 61 6.88 16.49 6.40
N MET A 62 7.73 15.93 5.53
CA MET A 62 7.35 14.84 4.63
C MET A 62 6.93 13.58 5.39
N LEU A 63 7.61 13.23 6.49
CA LEU A 63 7.24 12.07 7.33
C LEU A 63 5.87 12.25 8.00
N TRP A 64 5.57 13.46 8.50
CA TRP A 64 4.23 13.78 9.02
C TRP A 64 3.17 13.72 7.94
N ALA A 65 3.41 14.39 6.80
CA ALA A 65 2.47 14.43 5.69
C ALA A 65 2.15 13.02 5.16
N THR A 66 3.19 12.21 4.91
CA THR A 66 3.01 10.84 4.43
C THR A 66 2.36 9.94 5.50
N GLY A 67 2.64 10.16 6.79
CA GLY A 67 1.96 9.47 7.89
C GLY A 67 0.45 9.74 7.90
N ILE A 68 0.05 11.01 7.74
CA ILE A 68 -1.36 11.43 7.65
C ILE A 68 -2.03 10.81 6.43
N VAL A 69 -1.37 10.85 5.27
CA VAL A 69 -1.89 10.24 4.02
C VAL A 69 -2.11 8.74 4.20
N LYS A 70 -1.16 8.02 4.80
CA LYS A 70 -1.29 6.58 5.09
C LYS A 70 -2.42 6.30 6.08
N ALA A 71 -2.54 7.08 7.14
CA ALA A 71 -3.65 6.95 8.10
C ALA A 71 -5.01 7.16 7.40
N GLY A 72 -5.12 8.18 6.55
CA GLY A 72 -6.29 8.42 5.70
C GLY A 72 -6.58 7.25 4.75
N GLY A 73 -5.54 6.69 4.11
CA GLY A 73 -5.65 5.48 3.30
C GLY A 73 -6.19 4.29 4.08
N GLY A 74 -5.76 4.11 5.34
CA GLY A 74 -6.28 3.08 6.23
C GLY A 74 -7.77 3.28 6.54
N LEU A 75 -8.19 4.53 6.79
CA LEU A 75 -9.61 4.86 6.97
C LEU A 75 -10.43 4.60 5.71
N VAL A 76 -9.90 4.94 4.52
CA VAL A 76 -10.55 4.61 3.24
C VAL A 76 -10.71 3.10 3.10
N ALA A 77 -9.67 2.32 3.34
CA ALA A 77 -9.73 0.85 3.28
C ALA A 77 -10.75 0.27 4.27
N LEU A 78 -10.83 0.82 5.48
CA LEU A 78 -11.79 0.42 6.50
C LEU A 78 -13.23 0.81 6.12
N ALA A 79 -13.42 1.98 5.51
CA ALA A 79 -14.72 2.44 5.01
C ALA A 79 -15.30 1.48 3.95
N LEU A 80 -14.46 0.86 3.12
CA LEU A 80 -14.90 -0.12 2.11
C LEU A 80 -15.48 -1.41 2.74
N VAL A 81 -15.26 -1.67 4.03
CA VAL A 81 -15.68 -2.90 4.70
C VAL A 81 -16.57 -2.68 5.91
N ARG A 82 -16.73 -1.45 6.39
CA ARG A 82 -17.55 -1.11 7.55
C ARG A 82 -18.84 -0.39 7.15
N PRO A 83 -19.95 -0.56 7.91
CA PRO A 83 -21.25 0.05 7.58
C PRO A 83 -21.23 1.58 7.48
N TRP A 84 -20.35 2.25 8.26
CA TRP A 84 -20.25 3.71 8.25
C TRP A 84 -19.71 4.26 6.93
N GLY A 85 -19.04 3.44 6.11
CA GLY A 85 -18.53 3.85 4.80
C GLY A 85 -19.63 4.25 3.82
N HIS A 86 -20.87 3.80 4.03
CA HIS A 86 -22.03 4.22 3.22
C HIS A 86 -22.37 5.71 3.37
N ARG A 87 -21.86 6.38 4.41
CA ARG A 87 -21.99 7.84 4.57
C ARG A 87 -21.05 8.63 3.67
N VAL A 88 -20.02 7.99 3.12
CA VAL A 88 -19.04 8.62 2.23
C VAL A 88 -19.43 8.36 0.78
N PRO A 89 -19.35 9.35 -0.12
CA PRO A 89 -19.65 9.15 -1.54
C PRO A 89 -18.86 7.97 -2.13
N ARG A 90 -19.56 6.99 -2.69
CA ARG A 90 -18.98 5.83 -3.37
C ARG A 90 -17.86 6.17 -4.37
N PRO A 91 -18.00 7.17 -5.28
CA PRO A 91 -16.93 7.49 -6.22
C PRO A 91 -15.67 8.00 -5.53
N LEU A 92 -15.79 8.69 -4.40
CA LEU A 92 -14.64 9.16 -3.62
C LEU A 92 -13.88 7.98 -2.99
N LEU A 93 -14.59 7.06 -2.32
CA LEU A 93 -13.95 5.87 -1.73
C LEU A 93 -13.23 5.02 -2.78
N LEU A 94 -13.89 4.76 -3.90
CA LEU A 94 -13.30 3.98 -4.99
C LEU A 94 -12.16 4.72 -5.68
N GLY A 95 -12.30 6.03 -5.91
CA GLY A 95 -11.25 6.87 -6.48
C GLY A 95 -9.99 6.85 -5.62
N CYS A 96 -10.12 7.09 -4.31
CA CYS A 96 -8.99 7.03 -3.38
C CYS A 96 -8.38 5.62 -3.30
N ALA A 97 -9.19 4.57 -3.22
CA ALA A 97 -8.69 3.21 -3.12
C ALA A 97 -7.98 2.74 -4.39
N TRP A 98 -8.49 3.07 -5.58
CA TRP A 98 -7.83 2.76 -6.85
C TRP A 98 -6.59 3.62 -7.09
N ALA A 99 -6.66 4.93 -6.80
CA ALA A 99 -5.50 5.81 -6.92
C ALA A 99 -4.36 5.36 -5.99
N GLY A 100 -4.68 5.03 -4.74
CA GLY A 100 -3.72 4.45 -3.80
C GLY A 100 -3.21 3.08 -4.26
N GLY A 101 -4.11 2.18 -4.67
CA GLY A 101 -3.77 0.84 -5.11
C GLY A 101 -2.83 0.81 -6.32
N ILE A 102 -3.24 1.47 -7.41
CA ILE A 102 -2.46 1.56 -8.65
C ILE A 102 -1.18 2.37 -8.42
N GLY A 103 -1.28 3.50 -7.72
CA GLY A 103 -0.12 4.35 -7.41
C GLY A 103 0.97 3.59 -6.65
N LEU A 104 0.58 2.79 -5.65
CA LEU A 104 1.51 1.94 -4.89
C LEU A 104 2.14 0.83 -5.73
N ILE A 105 1.36 0.19 -6.61
CA ILE A 105 1.88 -0.84 -7.53
C ILE A 105 2.90 -0.23 -8.49
N LEU A 106 2.58 0.92 -9.10
CA LEU A 106 3.48 1.60 -10.04
C LEU A 106 4.75 2.07 -9.33
N TYR A 107 4.59 2.70 -8.16
CA TYR A 107 5.71 3.16 -7.34
C TYR A 107 6.63 2.00 -6.92
N GLY A 108 6.06 0.94 -6.34
CA GLY A 108 6.82 -0.23 -5.91
C GLY A 108 7.48 -0.97 -7.07
N SER A 109 6.79 -1.12 -8.21
CA SER A 109 7.38 -1.79 -9.38
C SER A 109 8.47 -0.97 -10.05
N GLY A 110 8.32 0.35 -10.11
CA GLY A 110 9.35 1.26 -10.61
C GLY A 110 10.61 1.22 -9.76
N ASN A 111 10.45 1.29 -8.43
CA ASN A 111 11.57 1.14 -7.49
C ASN A 111 12.21 -0.25 -7.59
N LEU A 112 11.41 -1.32 -7.64
CA LEU A 112 11.91 -2.69 -7.78
C LEU A 112 12.80 -2.84 -9.00
N LEU A 113 12.35 -2.32 -10.15
CA LEU A 113 13.14 -2.33 -11.39
C LEU A 113 14.42 -1.53 -11.24
N GLN A 114 14.34 -0.31 -10.70
CA GLN A 114 15.50 0.56 -10.49
C GLN A 114 16.54 -0.08 -9.56
N HIS A 115 16.12 -0.62 -8.42
CA HIS A 115 17.01 -1.29 -7.48
C HIS A 115 17.55 -2.61 -8.05
N ALA A 116 16.80 -3.31 -8.89
CA ALA A 116 17.29 -4.52 -9.58
C ALA A 116 18.43 -4.18 -10.55
N LEU A 117 18.27 -3.10 -11.33
CA LEU A 117 19.31 -2.59 -12.22
C LEU A 117 20.56 -2.15 -11.45
N MET A 118 20.40 -1.54 -10.28
CA MET A 118 21.52 -1.24 -9.39
C MET A 118 22.22 -2.50 -8.89
N ALA A 119 21.46 -3.52 -8.49
CA ALA A 119 22.02 -4.77 -7.96
C ALA A 119 22.84 -5.56 -8.99
N VAL A 120 22.49 -5.47 -10.29
CA VAL A 120 23.26 -6.09 -11.38
C VAL A 120 24.36 -5.18 -11.96
N GLY A 121 24.59 -4.00 -11.36
CA GLY A 121 25.64 -3.07 -11.78
C GLY A 121 25.34 -2.29 -13.06
N MET A 122 24.09 -2.32 -13.56
CA MET A 122 23.66 -1.56 -14.74
C MET A 122 23.33 -0.10 -14.43
N TYR A 123 23.17 0.25 -13.15
CA TYR A 123 22.91 1.61 -12.69
C TYR A 123 23.75 1.92 -11.44
N SER A 124 24.29 3.13 -11.34
CA SER A 124 25.10 3.52 -10.18
C SER A 124 24.21 3.67 -8.94
N VAL A 125 24.70 3.24 -7.78
CA VAL A 125 24.02 3.44 -6.50
C VAL A 125 24.24 4.90 -6.07
N PRO A 126 23.19 5.73 -5.94
CA PRO A 126 23.35 7.10 -5.50
C PRO A 126 23.82 7.17 -4.05
N ASP A 127 24.62 8.19 -3.71
CA ASP A 127 25.12 8.43 -2.34
C ASP A 127 24.00 8.53 -1.30
N ALA A 128 22.80 8.96 -1.72
CA ALA A 128 21.60 9.01 -0.88
C ALA A 128 21.15 7.62 -0.40
N ILE A 129 21.28 6.57 -1.22
CA ILE A 129 21.02 5.18 -0.82
C ILE A 129 22.20 4.67 0.03
N GLY A 130 23.41 5.13 -0.30
CA GLY A 130 24.60 5.06 0.56
C GLY A 130 25.29 3.71 0.65
N SER A 131 24.62 2.60 0.33
CA SER A 131 25.28 1.28 0.26
C SER A 131 24.51 0.27 -0.60
N THR A 132 25.24 -0.70 -1.16
CA THR A 132 24.65 -1.88 -1.82
C THR A 132 23.75 -2.68 -0.89
N THR A 133 24.03 -2.69 0.42
CA THR A 133 23.17 -3.35 1.42
C THR A 133 21.79 -2.70 1.50
N ALA A 134 21.68 -1.37 1.40
CA ALA A 134 20.40 -0.68 1.39
C ALA A 134 19.60 -1.01 0.12
N VAL A 135 20.25 -1.14 -1.04
CA VAL A 135 19.61 -1.60 -2.29
C VAL A 135 18.96 -2.97 -2.11
N TRP A 136 19.65 -3.92 -1.47
CA TRP A 136 19.08 -5.25 -1.19
C TRP A 136 17.91 -5.21 -0.21
N TRP A 137 17.92 -4.33 0.79
CA TRP A 137 16.78 -4.13 1.66
C TRP A 137 15.56 -3.58 0.92
N HIS A 138 15.76 -2.66 -0.02
CA HIS A 138 14.67 -2.19 -0.87
C HIS A 138 14.09 -3.30 -1.74
N LEU A 139 14.95 -4.02 -2.46
CA LEU A 139 14.54 -5.12 -3.33
C LEU A 139 13.77 -6.23 -2.62
N LEU A 140 14.29 -6.69 -1.48
CA LEU A 140 13.79 -7.89 -0.81
C LEU A 140 12.64 -7.60 0.15
N PHE A 141 12.56 -6.38 0.66
CA PHE A 141 11.60 -6.03 1.71
C PHE A 141 10.70 -4.88 1.30
N TRP A 142 11.23 -3.68 1.02
CA TRP A 142 10.38 -2.49 0.83
C TRP A 142 9.54 -2.55 -0.44
N ASP A 143 10.14 -2.84 -1.59
CA ASP A 143 9.45 -2.81 -2.89
C ASP A 143 8.33 -3.85 -2.98
N PRO A 144 8.55 -5.13 -2.58
CA PRO A 144 7.48 -6.11 -2.52
C PRO A 144 6.33 -5.69 -1.60
N TRP A 145 6.65 -4.99 -0.49
CA TRP A 145 5.64 -4.57 0.47
C TRP A 145 4.79 -3.39 -0.03
N TRP A 146 5.39 -2.48 -0.82
CA TRP A 146 4.65 -1.43 -1.52
C TRP A 146 3.68 -2.02 -2.55
N ILE A 147 4.16 -2.98 -3.36
CA ILE A 147 3.32 -3.69 -4.33
C ILE A 147 2.20 -4.45 -3.61
N GLY A 148 2.53 -5.17 -2.53
CA GLY A 148 1.57 -5.88 -1.70
C GLY A 148 0.46 -4.98 -1.15
N GLY A 149 0.83 -3.81 -0.63
CA GLY A 149 -0.13 -2.78 -0.21
C GLY A 149 -1.05 -2.37 -1.35
N GLY A 150 -0.49 -2.06 -2.52
CA GLY A 150 -1.28 -1.67 -3.69
C GLY A 150 -2.25 -2.74 -4.19
N VAL A 151 -1.84 -4.02 -4.14
CA VAL A 151 -2.71 -5.17 -4.44
C VAL A 151 -3.85 -5.27 -3.43
N LEU A 152 -3.58 -5.12 -2.13
CA LEU A 152 -4.60 -5.16 -1.09
C LEU A 152 -5.67 -4.07 -1.30
N PHE A 153 -5.24 -2.84 -1.57
CA PHE A 153 -6.15 -1.72 -1.87
C PHE A 153 -6.99 -1.98 -3.12
N SER A 154 -6.39 -2.53 -4.17
CA SER A 154 -7.07 -2.85 -5.42
C SER A 154 -8.12 -3.96 -5.24
N ILE A 155 -7.79 -5.04 -4.50
CA ILE A 155 -8.74 -6.11 -4.16
C ILE A 155 -9.87 -5.58 -3.28
N ALA A 156 -9.57 -4.71 -2.30
CA ALA A 156 -10.59 -4.10 -1.45
C ALA A 156 -11.55 -3.21 -2.27
N ALA A 157 -11.04 -2.41 -3.19
CA ALA A 157 -11.83 -1.59 -4.09
C ALA A 157 -12.73 -2.45 -5.00
N TRP A 158 -12.16 -3.49 -5.61
CA TRP A 158 -12.90 -4.47 -6.43
C TRP A 158 -13.99 -5.20 -5.62
N GLY A 159 -13.69 -5.54 -4.36
CA GLY A 159 -14.67 -6.17 -3.48
C GLY A 159 -15.80 -5.25 -3.06
N TYR A 160 -15.53 -3.95 -2.97
CA TYR A 160 -16.56 -2.96 -2.70
C TYR A 160 -17.45 -2.72 -3.93
N THR A 161 -16.89 -2.67 -5.15
CA THR A 161 -17.68 -2.49 -6.38
C THR A 161 -18.66 -3.63 -6.62
N THR A 162 -18.23 -4.87 -6.40
CA THR A 162 -19.05 -6.07 -6.59
C THR A 162 -20.17 -6.20 -5.55
N ARG A 163 -19.93 -5.75 -4.31
CA ARG A 163 -20.94 -5.75 -3.23
C ARG A 163 -22.00 -4.65 -3.37
N THR A 164 -21.65 -3.52 -3.98
CA THR A 164 -22.54 -2.35 -4.11
C THR A 164 -23.28 -2.27 -5.44
N ARG A 165 -23.04 -3.22 -6.36
CA ARG A 165 -23.72 -3.30 -7.67
C ARG A 165 -24.98 -4.17 -7.68
N ASN A 166 -25.26 -4.89 -6.59
CA ASN A 166 -26.50 -5.66 -6.38
C ASN A 166 -27.43 -4.89 -5.45
#